data_AF-A0A1V0PYI4-F1
#
_entry.id   AF-A0A1V0PYI4-F1
#
_cell.length_a   1.000
_cell.length_b   1.000
_cell.length_c   1.000
_cell.angle_alpha   90.00
_cell.angle_beta   90.00
_cell.angle_gamma   90.00
#
_symmetry.space_group_name_H-M   'P 1'
#
loop_
_entity.id
_entity.type
_entity.pdbx_description
1 polymer ?
#
loop_
_entity_poly.entity_id
_entity_poly.type
_entity_poly.pdbx_seq_one_letter_code
_entity_poly.pdbx_strand_id
1 'polypeptide(L)'
;MIVEARRGTRGRYWTRIRSGLIVVSDDKLTTERPRAFIVPWSPDWSISIATAERLRRVWRGQTPRALFSLQRRKRIGHALRTDDARQSGAKLRDIATSYFGARRVADEPWKTSALKAQIARLANYGRHLTETGFKQLLRGKTK
;
A
#
# COMPACT_ATOMS: atom_id res chain seq x y z
N MET A 1 7.97 20.25 0.94
CA MET A 1 6.79 19.74 0.21
C MET A 1 7.21 18.61 -0.72
N ILE A 2 8.06 18.91 -1.71
CA ILE A 2 8.72 17.92 -2.57
C ILE A 2 9.85 17.26 -1.80
N VAL A 3 9.96 15.93 -1.90
CA VAL A 3 11.05 15.15 -1.31
C VAL A 3 12.05 14.73 -2.37
N GLU A 4 11.57 14.46 -3.59
CA GLU A 4 12.39 13.97 -4.67
C GLU A 4 11.77 14.35 -6.00
N ALA A 5 12.58 14.79 -6.96
CA ALA A 5 12.15 15.08 -8.32
C ALA A 5 13.18 14.50 -9.29
N ARG A 6 12.74 13.70 -10.25
CA ARG A 6 13.58 13.10 -11.29
C ARG A 6 12.95 13.29 -12.66
N ARG A 7 13.78 13.55 -13.67
CA ARG A 7 13.32 13.50 -15.07
C ARG A 7 13.33 12.05 -15.53
N GLY A 8 12.19 11.57 -15.98
CA GLY A 8 12.01 10.22 -16.52
C GLY A 8 12.40 10.13 -18.00
N THR A 9 12.44 8.91 -18.51
CA THR A 9 12.93 8.57 -19.86
C THR A 9 12.11 9.17 -21.01
N ARG A 10 10.84 9.54 -20.76
CA ARG A 10 9.94 10.17 -21.76
C ARG A 10 9.82 11.68 -21.59
N GLY A 11 10.83 12.34 -21.02
CA GLY A 11 10.82 13.79 -20.79
C GLY A 11 9.93 14.25 -19.61
N ARG A 12 9.03 13.41 -19.09
CA ARG A 12 8.17 13.71 -17.93
C ARG A 12 8.96 13.75 -16.63
N TYR A 13 8.56 14.63 -15.72
CA TYR A 13 9.08 14.73 -14.37
C TYR A 13 8.26 13.87 -13.42
N TRP A 14 8.96 13.13 -12.56
CA TRP A 14 8.41 12.36 -11.47
C TRP A 14 8.77 13.05 -10.18
N THR A 15 7.77 13.47 -9.41
CA THR A 15 7.98 14.17 -8.16
C THR A 15 7.30 13.43 -7.02
N ARG A 16 8.08 12.99 -6.04
CA ARG A 16 7.55 12.42 -4.78
C ARG A 16 7.37 13.54 -3.78
N ILE A 17 6.15 13.68 -3.29
CA ILE A 17 5.78 14.65 -2.25
C ILE A 17 5.88 13.98 -0.88
N ARG A 18 6.10 14.76 0.19
CA ARG A 18 6.26 14.27 1.57
C ARG A 18 5.10 13.37 2.05
N SER A 19 3.92 13.57 1.49
CA SER A 19 2.73 12.74 1.75
C SER A 19 2.82 11.32 1.16
N GLY A 20 3.85 11.02 0.37
CA GLY A 20 3.97 9.78 -0.41
C GLY A 20 3.27 9.82 -1.76
N LEU A 21 2.59 10.93 -2.10
CA LEU A 21 2.01 11.11 -3.44
C LEU A 21 3.10 11.25 -4.50
N ILE A 22 2.88 10.60 -5.62
CA ILE A 22 3.71 10.73 -6.83
C ILE A 22 2.95 11.63 -7.80
N VAL A 23 3.59 12.71 -8.23
CA VAL A 23 3.09 13.61 -9.27
C VAL A 23 3.94 13.42 -10.51
N VAL A 24 3.27 13.20 -11.64
CA VAL A 24 3.90 13.15 -12.96
C VAL A 24 3.47 14.39 -13.73
N SER A 25 4.44 15.16 -14.21
CA SER A 25 4.21 16.43 -14.91
C SER A 25 5.14 16.58 -16.11
N ASP A 26 4.79 17.44 -17.06
CA ASP A 26 5.63 17.70 -18.25
C ASP A 26 6.84 18.58 -17.92
N ASP A 27 6.75 19.40 -16.87
CA ASP A 27 7.83 20.22 -16.34
C ASP A 27 8.11 19.93 -14.86
N LYS A 28 9.22 20.49 -14.35
CA LYS A 28 9.59 20.32 -12.93
C LYS A 28 8.52 20.94 -12.05
N LEU A 29 8.00 20.15 -11.10
CA LEU A 29 7.01 20.63 -10.15
C LEU A 29 7.62 21.70 -9.23
N THR A 30 7.02 22.89 -9.19
CA THR A 30 7.42 24.03 -8.35
C THR A 30 6.19 24.64 -7.68
N THR A 31 6.38 25.27 -6.53
CA THR A 31 5.32 25.95 -5.77
C THR A 31 5.06 27.39 -6.21
N GLU A 32 5.92 27.96 -7.04
CA GLU A 32 5.93 29.38 -7.43
C GLU A 32 5.01 29.69 -8.61
N ARG A 33 4.53 28.68 -9.32
CA ARG A 33 3.67 28.85 -10.50
C ARG A 33 2.32 28.18 -10.28
N PRO A 34 1.21 28.77 -10.76
CA PRO A 34 -0.08 28.12 -10.73
C PRO A 34 -0.02 26.82 -11.55
N ARG A 35 -0.65 25.77 -11.03
CA ARG A 35 -0.72 24.46 -11.67
C ARG A 35 -2.17 24.05 -11.83
N ALA A 36 -2.53 23.60 -13.04
CA ALA A 36 -3.81 22.97 -13.30
C ALA A 36 -3.68 21.45 -13.11
N PHE A 37 -4.74 20.83 -12.59
CA PHE A 37 -4.88 19.38 -12.55
C PHE A 37 -5.99 18.99 -13.52
N ILE A 38 -5.63 18.19 -14.52
CA ILE A 38 -6.60 17.62 -15.46
C ILE A 38 -7.03 16.27 -14.90
N VAL A 39 -8.32 16.15 -14.58
CA VAL A 39 -8.92 14.88 -14.15
C VAL A 39 -9.77 14.34 -15.29
N PRO A 40 -9.36 13.24 -15.96
CA PRO A 40 -10.15 12.68 -17.04
C PRO A 40 -11.46 12.10 -16.51
N TRP A 41 -12.52 12.26 -17.29
CA TRP A 41 -13.76 11.52 -17.06
C TRP A 41 -13.49 10.02 -17.20
N SER A 42 -13.78 9.25 -16.15
CA SER A 42 -13.49 7.82 -16.08
C SER A 42 -14.44 7.11 -15.12
N PRO A 43 -14.58 5.77 -15.20
CA PRO A 43 -15.36 5.01 -14.22
C PRO A 43 -14.89 5.19 -12.77
N ASP A 44 -13.60 5.53 -12.57
CA ASP A 44 -13.00 5.81 -11.27
C ASP A 44 -13.03 7.32 -10.90
N TRP A 45 -14.02 8.09 -11.41
CA TRP A 45 -14.15 9.54 -11.22
C TRP A 45 -13.98 9.99 -9.76
N SER A 46 -14.72 9.36 -8.84
CA SER A 46 -14.67 9.67 -7.40
C SER A 46 -13.28 9.48 -6.79
N ILE A 47 -12.52 8.49 -7.26
CA ILE A 47 -11.15 8.21 -6.80
C ILE A 47 -10.21 9.30 -7.31
N SER A 48 -10.36 9.70 -8.56
CA SER A 48 -9.55 10.76 -9.17
C SER A 48 -9.78 12.12 -8.49
N ILE A 49 -11.05 12.46 -8.21
CA ILE A 49 -11.40 13.68 -7.46
C ILE A 49 -10.84 13.64 -6.04
N ALA A 50 -11.04 12.54 -5.30
CA ALA A 50 -10.49 12.40 -3.96
C ALA A 50 -8.95 12.52 -3.93
N THR A 51 -8.28 12.04 -4.98
CA THR A 51 -6.82 12.16 -5.14
C THR A 51 -6.40 13.61 -5.40
N ALA A 52 -7.10 14.33 -6.27
CA ALA A 52 -6.87 15.75 -6.53
C ALA A 52 -7.07 16.61 -5.27
N GLU A 53 -8.14 16.36 -4.51
CA GLU A 53 -8.37 17.04 -3.23
C GLU A 53 -7.27 16.75 -2.21
N ARG A 54 -6.84 15.49 -2.12
CA ARG A 54 -5.74 15.08 -1.25
C ARG A 54 -4.47 15.84 -1.59
N LEU A 55 -4.14 15.93 -2.88
CA LEU A 55 -2.99 16.68 -3.37
C LEU A 55 -3.10 18.17 -3.04
N ARG A 56 -4.28 18.78 -3.24
CA ARG A 56 -4.56 20.18 -2.87
C ARG A 56 -4.36 20.44 -1.37
N ARG A 57 -4.73 19.51 -0.49
CA ARG A 57 -4.47 19.62 0.97
C ARG A 57 -2.97 19.60 1.26
N VAL A 58 -2.24 18.67 0.66
CA VAL A 58 -0.77 18.57 0.82
C VAL A 58 -0.08 19.83 0.31
N TRP A 59 -0.54 20.38 -0.81
CA TRP A 59 -0.01 21.63 -1.37
C TRP A 59 -0.23 22.83 -0.44
N ARG A 60 -1.35 22.85 0.29
CA ARG A 60 -1.64 23.84 1.34
C ARG A 60 -0.91 23.58 2.67
N GLY A 61 0.06 22.68 2.69
CA GLY A 61 0.81 22.32 3.90
C GLY A 61 0.05 21.45 4.90
N GLN A 62 -1.13 20.93 4.53
CA GLN A 62 -1.96 20.12 5.42
C GLN A 62 -1.58 18.65 5.33
N THR A 63 -1.68 17.93 6.46
CA THR A 63 -1.48 16.48 6.49
C THR A 63 -2.77 15.76 6.09
N PRO A 64 -2.81 15.03 4.95
CA PRO A 64 -4.02 14.34 4.52
C PRO A 64 -4.26 13.09 5.38
N ARG A 65 -5.54 12.75 5.61
CA ARG A 65 -5.94 11.53 6.34
C ARG A 65 -5.25 10.28 5.78
N ALA A 66 -4.78 9.36 6.61
CA ALA A 66 -4.21 8.10 6.11
C ALA A 66 -5.21 7.34 5.21
N LEU A 67 -4.73 6.75 4.10
CA LEU A 67 -5.55 5.95 3.18
C LEU A 67 -6.12 4.70 3.85
N PHE A 68 -5.35 4.13 4.77
CA PHE A 68 -5.70 2.92 5.50
C PHE A 68 -5.58 3.17 7.01
N SER A 69 -6.45 2.51 7.79
CA SER A 69 -6.27 2.44 9.24
C SER A 69 -4.93 1.77 9.58
N LEU A 70 -4.41 2.05 10.78
CA LEU A 70 -3.17 1.42 11.25
C LEU A 70 -3.28 -0.12 11.24
N GLN A 71 -4.42 -0.66 11.67
CA GLN A 71 -4.68 -2.10 11.64
C GLN A 71 -4.65 -2.68 10.22
N ARG A 72 -5.29 -2.02 9.24
CA ARG A 72 -5.25 -2.46 7.84
C ARG A 72 -3.83 -2.43 7.28
N ARG A 73 -3.03 -1.40 7.60
CA ARG A 73 -1.61 -1.33 7.20
C ARG A 73 -0.78 -2.46 7.81
N LYS A 74 -0.93 -2.73 9.12
CA LYS A 74 -0.25 -3.84 9.79
C LYS A 74 -0.61 -5.19 9.15
N ARG A 75 -1.90 -5.43 8.90
CA ARG A 75 -2.37 -6.67 8.25
C ARG A 75 -1.79 -6.85 6.84
N ILE A 76 -1.76 -5.80 6.02
CA ILE A 76 -1.11 -5.83 4.69
C ILE A 76 0.37 -6.18 4.83
N GLY A 77 1.09 -5.49 5.73
CA GLY A 77 2.51 -5.76 5.96
C GLY A 77 2.79 -7.20 6.40
N HIS A 78 1.97 -7.74 7.31
CA HIS A 78 2.09 -9.13 7.73
C HIS A 78 1.77 -10.12 6.61
N ALA A 79 0.77 -9.83 5.79
CA ALA A 79 0.41 -10.67 4.65
C ALA A 79 1.55 -10.74 3.63
N LEU A 80 2.14 -9.60 3.26
CA LEU A 80 3.27 -9.53 2.33
C LEU A 80 4.48 -10.30 2.87
N ARG A 81 4.91 -10.04 4.11
CA ARG A 81 6.03 -10.80 4.72
C ARG A 81 5.77 -12.30 4.83
N THR A 82 4.51 -12.69 5.05
CA THR A 82 4.13 -14.11 5.13
C THR A 82 4.21 -14.75 3.74
N ASP A 83 3.76 -14.05 2.70
CA ASP A 83 3.89 -14.52 1.32
C ASP A 83 5.36 -14.59 0.89
N ASP A 84 6.18 -13.59 1.20
CA ASP A 84 7.63 -13.61 0.96
C ASP A 84 8.27 -14.87 1.59
N ALA A 85 7.99 -15.14 2.87
CA ALA A 85 8.51 -16.33 3.54
C ALA A 85 8.02 -17.64 2.87
N ARG A 86 6.78 -17.69 2.39
CA ARG A 86 6.25 -18.84 1.66
C ARG A 86 6.90 -19.03 0.30
N GLN A 87 7.17 -17.94 -0.42
CA GLN A 87 7.91 -17.97 -1.68
C GLN A 87 9.37 -18.42 -1.46
N SER A 88 9.96 -18.11 -0.30
CA SER A 88 11.26 -18.65 0.12
C SER A 88 11.22 -20.08 0.68
N GLY A 89 10.07 -20.78 0.60
CA GLY A 89 9.95 -22.18 1.00
C GLY A 89 9.70 -22.43 2.50
N ALA A 90 9.55 -21.40 3.33
CA ALA A 90 9.31 -21.56 4.76
C ALA A 90 8.00 -22.31 5.03
N LYS A 91 7.99 -23.23 6.00
CA LYS A 91 6.76 -23.96 6.35
C LYS A 91 5.85 -23.06 7.19
N LEU A 92 4.54 -23.31 7.10
CA LEU A 92 3.54 -22.54 7.89
C LEU A 92 3.83 -22.58 9.40
N ARG A 93 4.41 -23.67 9.91
CA ARG A 93 4.76 -23.83 11.32
C ARG A 93 5.92 -22.92 11.72
N ASP A 94 6.94 -22.81 10.88
CA ASP A 94 8.10 -21.96 11.13
C ASP A 94 7.67 -20.48 11.16
N ILE A 95 6.83 -20.10 10.20
CA ILE A 95 6.24 -18.76 10.18
C ILE A 95 5.39 -18.52 11.43
N ALA A 96 4.53 -19.45 11.82
CA ALA A 96 3.72 -19.32 13.04
C ALA A 96 4.61 -19.16 14.29
N THR A 97 5.70 -19.91 14.38
CA THR A 97 6.67 -19.79 15.47
C THR A 97 7.30 -18.41 15.53
N SER A 98 7.66 -17.81 14.40
CA SER A 98 8.17 -16.43 14.35
C SER A 98 7.15 -15.37 14.76
N TYR A 99 5.86 -15.62 14.53
CA TYR A 99 4.77 -14.68 14.86
C TYR A 99 4.27 -14.80 16.30
N PHE A 100 4.16 -16.02 16.83
CA PHE A 100 3.47 -16.32 18.08
C PHE A 100 4.38 -16.93 19.15
N GLY A 101 5.61 -17.31 18.80
CA GLY A 101 6.55 -18.01 19.66
C GLY A 101 6.37 -19.53 19.65
N ALA A 102 7.49 -20.25 19.80
CA ALA A 102 7.52 -21.71 19.71
C ALA A 102 6.61 -22.39 20.75
N ARG A 103 6.62 -21.87 21.99
CA ARG A 103 5.78 -22.38 23.10
C ARG A 103 4.31 -22.36 22.72
N ARG A 104 3.80 -21.20 22.30
CA ARG A 104 2.38 -21.05 21.93
C ARG A 104 1.96 -21.95 20.76
N VAL A 105 2.87 -22.18 19.81
CA VAL A 105 2.63 -23.08 18.66
C VAL A 105 2.69 -24.56 19.07
N ALA A 106 3.48 -24.91 20.08
CA ALA A 106 3.55 -26.27 20.62
C ALA A 106 2.33 -26.62 21.50
N ASP A 107 1.73 -25.62 22.16
CA ASP A 107 0.58 -25.79 23.05
C ASP A 107 -0.73 -26.19 22.31
N GLU A 108 -0.77 -26.19 20.97
CA GLU A 108 -1.94 -26.56 20.17
C GLU A 108 -1.66 -27.69 19.16
N PRO A 109 -2.62 -28.60 18.91
CA PRO A 109 -2.51 -29.59 17.85
C PRO A 109 -2.37 -28.93 16.46
N TRP A 110 -1.19 -29.05 15.84
CA TRP A 110 -0.86 -28.30 14.62
C TRP A 110 -1.82 -28.55 13.44
N LYS A 111 -2.35 -29.77 13.29
CA LYS A 111 -3.22 -30.13 12.15
C LYS A 111 -4.48 -29.26 12.10
N THR A 112 -5.05 -28.95 13.27
CA THR A 112 -6.32 -28.21 13.47
C THR A 112 -6.14 -26.84 14.13
N SER A 113 -4.89 -26.39 14.34
CA SER A 113 -4.60 -25.13 15.05
C SER A 113 -5.15 -23.89 14.34
N ALA A 114 -5.72 -22.98 15.12
CA ALA A 114 -6.14 -21.66 14.65
C ALA A 114 -4.96 -20.80 14.17
N LEU A 115 -3.76 -20.99 14.76
CA LEU A 115 -2.54 -20.28 14.35
C LEU A 115 -2.12 -20.68 12.93
N LYS A 116 -2.21 -21.98 12.60
CA LYS A 116 -1.99 -22.47 11.23
C LYS A 116 -2.95 -21.81 10.25
N ALA A 117 -4.25 -21.77 10.60
CA ALA A 117 -5.27 -21.16 9.75
C ALA A 117 -5.07 -19.64 9.60
N GLN A 118 -4.59 -18.95 10.64
CA GLN A 118 -4.29 -17.52 10.59
C GLN A 118 -3.11 -17.22 9.64
N ILE A 119 -2.01 -17.98 9.74
CA ILE A 119 -0.86 -17.82 8.84
C ILE A 119 -1.23 -18.19 7.40
N ALA A 120 -1.99 -19.27 7.18
CA ALA A 120 -2.45 -19.64 5.84
C ALA A 120 -3.30 -18.54 5.19
N ARG A 121 -4.20 -17.91 5.95
CA ARG A 121 -4.99 -16.76 5.47
C ARG A 121 -4.12 -15.54 5.16
N LEU A 122 -3.08 -15.27 5.96
CA LEU A 122 -2.13 -14.20 5.66
C LEU A 122 -1.32 -14.48 4.39
N ALA A 123 -0.85 -15.71 4.21
CA ALA A 123 -0.15 -16.13 3.00
C ALA A 123 -1.02 -15.95 1.75
N ASN A 124 -2.25 -16.49 1.77
CA ASN A 124 -3.17 -16.35 0.64
C ASN A 124 -3.53 -14.89 0.38
N TYR A 125 -3.70 -14.07 1.42
CA TYR A 125 -3.95 -12.65 1.25
C TYR A 125 -2.73 -11.92 0.67
N GLY A 126 -1.52 -12.26 1.10
CA GLY A 126 -0.28 -11.69 0.56
C GLY A 126 -0.10 -12.02 -0.92
N ARG A 127 -0.31 -13.28 -1.30
CA ARG A 127 -0.30 -13.72 -2.69
C ARG A 127 -1.34 -13.00 -3.55
N HIS A 128 -2.56 -12.91 -3.05
CA HIS A 128 -3.60 -12.17 -3.76
C HIS A 128 -3.18 -10.71 -3.96
N LEU A 129 -2.60 -10.07 -2.94
CA LEU A 129 -2.11 -8.70 -3.03
C LEU A 129 -1.00 -8.54 -4.07
N THR A 130 -0.04 -9.47 -4.16
CA THR A 130 1.09 -9.39 -5.10
C THR A 130 0.67 -9.65 -6.54
N GLU A 131 -0.30 -10.54 -6.77
CA GLU A 131 -0.77 -10.89 -8.12
C GLU A 131 -1.73 -9.84 -8.71
N THR A 132 -2.79 -9.46 -7.98
CA THR A 132 -3.88 -8.64 -8.55
C THR A 132 -4.53 -7.68 -7.55
N GLY A 133 -4.59 -8.07 -6.28
CA GLY A 133 -5.29 -7.38 -5.21
C GLY A 133 -4.74 -6.00 -4.86
N PHE A 134 -3.48 -5.69 -5.19
CA PHE A 134 -2.92 -4.35 -4.99
C PHE A 134 -3.72 -3.27 -5.74
N LYS A 135 -4.33 -3.59 -6.89
CA LYS A 135 -5.15 -2.64 -7.66
C LYS A 135 -6.34 -2.13 -6.84
N GLN A 136 -6.92 -2.99 -6.01
CA GLN A 136 -8.01 -2.62 -5.10
C GLN A 136 -7.55 -1.71 -3.95
N LEU A 137 -6.26 -1.77 -3.58
CA LEU A 137 -5.70 -0.80 -2.62
C LEU A 137 -5.65 0.61 -3.21
N LEU A 138 -5.38 0.73 -4.51
CA LEU A 138 -5.29 2.02 -5.21
C LEU A 138 -6.66 2.68 -5.39
N ARG A 139 -7.72 1.89 -5.51
CA ARG A 139 -9.10 2.40 -5.56
C ARG A 139 -9.60 2.97 -4.24
N GLY A 140 -8.86 2.81 -3.15
CA GLY A 140 -9.22 3.37 -1.85
C GLY A 140 -10.42 2.64 -1.23
N LYS A 141 -11.28 3.38 -0.52
CA LYS A 141 -12.58 2.85 -0.09
C LYS A 141 -13.60 3.21 -1.17
N THR A 142 -14.02 2.23 -1.96
CA THR A 142 -15.31 2.31 -2.64
C THR A 142 -16.36 2.38 -1.52
N LYS A 143 -17.09 3.49 -1.45
CA LYS A 143 -18.34 3.51 -0.68
C LYS A 143 -19.38 2.77 -1.48
#